data_AF-A0A5S9NEV6-F1
#
_entry.id   AF-A0A5S9NEV6-F1
#
_cell.length_a   1.000
_cell.length_b   1.000
_cell.length_c   1.000
_cell.angle_alpha   90.00
_cell.angle_beta   90.00
_cell.angle_gamma   90.00
#
_symmetry.space_group_name_H-M   'P 1'
#
loop_
_entity.id
_entity.type
_entity.pdbx_description
1 polymer ?
#
loop_
_entity_poly.entity_id
_entity_poly.type
_entity_poly.pdbx_seq_one_letter_code
_entity_poly.pdbx_strand_id
1 'polypeptide(L)'
;MHHAKLRLRRALLLVPVLGLTLASAGCETLESLNPFNEREKPLPGARQPVFPEGVPGIDYNQAPPQPANSAYGLSTEPSAAPAAPASGTTPAR
;
A
#
# COMPACT_ATOMS: atom_id res chain seq x y z
N MET A 1 -10.88 -17.85 -46.14
CA MET A 1 -9.82 -17.66 -45.12
C MET A 1 -9.94 -16.40 -44.26
N HIS A 2 -10.76 -15.39 -44.62
CA HIS A 2 -10.91 -14.16 -43.82
C HIS A 2 -11.57 -14.39 -42.45
N HIS A 3 -12.59 -15.26 -42.36
CA HIS A 3 -13.28 -15.57 -41.11
C HIS A 3 -12.36 -16.21 -40.04
N ALA A 4 -11.40 -17.04 -40.45
CA ALA A 4 -10.43 -17.65 -39.52
C ALA A 4 -9.49 -16.59 -38.91
N LYS A 5 -9.02 -15.63 -39.74
CA LYS A 5 -8.17 -14.51 -39.28
C LYS A 5 -8.93 -13.55 -38.35
N LEU A 6 -10.21 -13.30 -38.63
CA LEU A 6 -11.09 -12.49 -37.78
C LEU A 6 -11.37 -13.16 -36.42
N ARG A 7 -11.57 -14.49 -36.40
CA ARG A 7 -11.75 -15.26 -35.15
C ARG A 7 -10.47 -15.30 -34.31
N LEU A 8 -9.31 -15.50 -34.93
CA LEU A 8 -8.02 -15.51 -34.25
C LEU A 8 -7.71 -14.16 -33.61
N ARG A 9 -7.95 -13.05 -34.33
CA ARG A 9 -7.78 -11.69 -33.78
C ARG A 9 -8.70 -11.41 -32.60
N ARG A 10 -9.97 -11.84 -32.67
CA ARG A 10 -10.91 -11.72 -31.55
C ARG A 10 -10.47 -12.53 -30.35
N ALA A 11 -10.03 -13.77 -30.55
CA ALA A 11 -9.50 -14.59 -29.45
C ALA A 11 -8.27 -13.94 -28.80
N LEU A 12 -7.36 -13.40 -29.60
CA LEU A 12 -6.15 -12.73 -29.10
C LEU A 12 -6.46 -11.50 -28.23
N LEU A 13 -7.57 -10.80 -28.52
CA LEU A 13 -8.03 -9.65 -27.73
C LEU A 13 -8.87 -10.06 -26.53
N LEU A 14 -9.65 -11.15 -26.62
CA LEU A 14 -10.54 -11.58 -25.55
C LEU A 14 -9.82 -12.33 -24.42
N VAL A 15 -8.79 -13.11 -24.73
CA VAL A 15 -8.01 -13.85 -23.72
C VAL A 15 -7.41 -12.95 -22.62
N PRO A 16 -6.70 -11.85 -22.95
CA PRO A 16 -6.14 -10.98 -21.91
C PRO A 16 -7.22 -10.25 -21.12
N VAL A 17 -8.33 -9.84 -21.77
CA VAL A 17 -9.46 -9.20 -21.07
C VAL A 17 -10.09 -10.16 -20.07
N LEU A 18 -10.34 -11.41 -20.49
CA LEU A 18 -10.91 -12.42 -19.61
C LEU A 18 -9.97 -12.74 -18.44
N GLY A 19 -8.66 -12.89 -18.72
CA GLY A 19 -7.64 -13.10 -17.70
C GLY A 19 -7.58 -11.96 -16.68
N LEU A 20 -7.62 -10.71 -17.13
CA LEU A 20 -7.58 -9.54 -16.24
C LEU A 20 -8.83 -9.48 -15.36
N THR A 21 -10.02 -9.70 -15.93
CA THR A 21 -11.28 -9.68 -15.18
C THR A 21 -11.33 -10.77 -14.12
N LEU A 22 -10.83 -11.97 -14.43
CA LEU A 22 -10.83 -13.10 -13.50
C LEU A 22 -9.79 -12.90 -12.40
N ALA A 23 -8.61 -12.35 -12.72
CA ALA A 23 -7.59 -12.00 -11.73
C ALA A 23 -8.09 -10.92 -10.76
N SER A 24 -8.75 -9.86 -11.26
CA SER A 24 -9.30 -8.81 -10.41
C SER A 24 -10.44 -9.31 -9.51
N ALA A 25 -11.34 -10.15 -10.02
CA ALA A 25 -12.41 -10.73 -9.20
C ALA A 25 -11.88 -11.78 -8.19
N GLY A 26 -10.77 -12.45 -8.53
CA GLY A 26 -10.12 -13.45 -7.70
C GLY A 26 -9.46 -12.87 -6.44
N CYS A 27 -8.91 -11.65 -6.49
CA CYS A 27 -8.24 -11.05 -5.33
C CYS A 27 -9.20 -10.81 -4.14
N GLU A 28 -10.40 -10.27 -4.39
CA GLU A 28 -11.41 -10.08 -3.34
C GLU A 28 -11.99 -11.42 -2.85
N THR A 29 -12.13 -12.39 -3.76
CA THR A 29 -12.70 -13.70 -3.45
C THR A 29 -11.73 -14.57 -2.64
N LEU A 30 -10.42 -14.45 -2.88
CA LEU A 30 -9.38 -15.17 -2.14
C LEU A 30 -9.29 -14.74 -0.68
N GLU A 31 -9.50 -13.46 -0.38
CA GLU A 31 -9.57 -12.94 0.99
C GLU A 31 -10.78 -13.53 1.75
N SER A 32 -11.92 -13.67 1.07
CA SER A 32 -13.13 -14.29 1.65
C SER A 32 -13.10 -15.82 1.66
N LEU A 33 -12.15 -16.43 0.95
CA LEU A 33 -11.92 -17.87 0.95
C LEU A 33 -11.12 -18.23 2.19
N ASN A 34 -11.83 -18.54 3.28
CA ASN A 34 -11.23 -19.06 4.49
C ASN A 34 -11.26 -20.61 4.47
N PRO A 35 -10.24 -21.30 3.93
CA PRO A 35 -10.22 -22.76 3.84
C PRO A 35 -10.16 -23.44 5.22
N PHE A 36 -9.84 -22.69 6.27
CA PHE A 36 -9.74 -23.19 7.65
C PHE A 36 -11.00 -22.90 8.49
N ASN A 37 -12.01 -22.24 7.90
CA ASN A 37 -13.29 -21.93 8.53
C ASN A 37 -13.13 -21.23 9.90
N GLU A 38 -12.05 -20.47 10.08
CA GLU A 38 -11.80 -19.68 11.28
C GLU A 38 -12.81 -18.55 11.35
N ARG A 39 -13.79 -18.65 12.25
CA ARG A 39 -14.78 -17.59 12.43
C ARG A 39 -14.12 -16.37 13.05
N GLU A 40 -14.01 -15.30 12.27
CA GLU A 40 -13.80 -13.97 12.81
C GLU A 40 -15.04 -13.56 13.60
N LYS A 41 -15.04 -13.83 14.90
CA LYS A 41 -16.11 -13.36 15.79
C LYS A 41 -15.95 -11.84 15.92
N PRO A 42 -16.90 -11.02 15.44
CA PRO A 42 -16.82 -9.58 15.67
C PRO A 42 -16.81 -9.36 17.18
N LEU A 43 -15.78 -8.65 17.66
CA LEU A 43 -15.66 -8.30 19.07
C LEU A 43 -16.83 -7.37 19.43
N PRO A 44 -17.57 -7.66 20.50
CA PRO A 44 -18.67 -6.80 20.92
C PRO A 44 -18.15 -5.43 21.37
N GLY A 45 -18.93 -4.38 21.08
CA GLY A 45 -18.65 -3.02 21.54
C GLY A 45 -17.87 -2.15 20.55
N ALA A 46 -17.84 -0.85 20.83
CA ALA A 46 -17.07 0.12 20.06
C ALA A 46 -15.59 0.06 20.47
N ARG A 47 -14.69 -0.07 19.49
CA ARG A 47 -13.24 0.04 19.73
C ARG A 47 -12.92 1.51 19.98
N GLN A 48 -12.65 1.87 21.23
CA GLN A 48 -12.20 3.20 21.63
C GLN A 48 -10.71 3.14 21.99
N PRO A 49 -9.96 4.24 21.80
CA PRO A 49 -8.59 4.31 22.28
C PRO A 49 -8.59 4.15 23.80
N VAL A 50 -7.78 3.20 24.30
CA VAL A 50 -7.62 2.96 25.75
C VAL A 50 -7.01 4.17 26.45
N PHE A 51 -6.23 4.96 25.69
CA PHE A 51 -5.59 6.19 26.15
C PHE A 51 -5.86 7.33 25.15
N PRO A 52 -6.97 8.07 25.30
CA PRO A 52 -7.36 9.12 24.36
C PRO A 52 -6.33 10.26 24.25
N GLU A 53 -5.69 10.60 25.37
CA GLU A 53 -4.71 11.70 25.48
C GLU A 53 -3.25 11.20 25.38
N GLY A 54 -3.03 9.95 24.99
CA GLY A 54 -1.71 9.31 24.97
C GLY A 54 -1.41 8.48 26.22
N VAL A 55 -0.39 7.63 26.11
CA VAL A 55 -0.04 6.64 27.12
C VAL A 55 0.60 7.35 28.33
N PRO A 56 0.09 7.15 29.56
CA PRO A 56 0.69 7.73 30.75
C PRO A 56 2.17 7.37 30.90
N GLY A 57 3.01 8.37 31.12
CA GLY A 57 4.45 8.20 31.32
C GLY A 57 5.30 8.14 30.05
N ILE A 58 4.70 8.27 28.86
CA ILE A 58 5.45 8.45 27.61
C ILE A 58 5.54 9.95 27.29
N ASP A 59 6.76 10.48 27.27
CA ASP A 59 7.02 11.80 26.67
C ASP A 59 7.23 11.64 25.16
N TYR A 60 6.26 12.09 24.37
CA TYR A 60 6.31 12.03 22.90
C TYR A 60 7.30 13.02 22.28
N ASN A 61 7.84 13.96 23.06
CA ASN A 61 8.86 14.90 22.59
C ASN A 61 10.29 14.38 22.81
N GLN A 62 10.45 13.26 23.53
CA GLN A 62 11.75 12.63 23.74
C GLN A 62 11.99 11.54 22.71
N ALA A 63 13.20 11.51 22.14
CA ALA A 63 13.60 10.39 21.29
C ALA A 63 13.53 9.07 22.10
N PRO A 64 12.90 8.02 21.56
CA PRO A 64 12.84 6.73 22.23
C PRO A 64 14.24 6.23 22.58
N PRO A 65 14.44 5.64 23.77
CA PRO A 65 15.73 5.10 24.17
C PRO A 65 16.14 4.05 23.15
N GLN A 66 17.28 4.27 22.51
CA GLN A 66 17.80 3.33 21.54
C GLN A 66 18.50 2.17 22.28
N PRO A 67 18.42 0.93 21.77
CA PRO A 67 19.13 -0.19 22.37
C PRO A 67 20.66 0.02 22.28
N ALA A 68 21.43 -0.61 23.17
CA ALA A 68 22.88 -0.39 23.28
C ALA A 68 23.68 -0.70 22.00
N ASN A 69 23.11 -1.47 21.07
CA ASN A 69 23.69 -1.80 19.78
C ASN A 69 23.22 -0.90 18.61
N SER A 70 22.55 0.20 18.91
CA SER A 70 22.12 1.16 17.89
C SER A 70 23.28 2.04 17.41
N ALA A 71 23.40 2.21 16.10
CA ALA A 71 24.51 2.92 15.45
C ALA A 71 24.28 4.44 15.32
N TYR A 72 23.33 5.02 16.06
CA TYR A 72 23.02 6.45 15.98
C TYR A 72 24.07 7.29 16.74
N GLY A 73 25.22 7.49 16.09
CA GLY A 73 26.32 8.33 16.56
C GLY A 73 27.25 8.79 15.44
N LEU A 74 26.87 8.61 14.17
CA LEU A 74 27.60 9.22 13.05
C LEU A 74 27.05 10.63 12.85
N SER A 75 27.90 11.59 13.23
CA SER A 75 27.63 13.02 13.25
C SER A 75 27.15 13.55 11.90
N THR A 76 26.13 14.41 11.99
CA THR A 76 25.68 15.43 11.03
C THR A 76 26.63 15.70 9.86
N GLU A 77 26.29 15.21 8.67
CA GLU A 77 26.70 15.87 7.43
C GLU A 77 25.85 17.15 7.28
N PRO A 78 26.44 18.34 7.04
CA PRO A 78 25.67 19.54 6.79
C PRO A 78 24.78 19.33 5.55
N SER A 79 23.48 19.31 5.78
CA SER A 79 22.46 19.33 4.74
C SER A 79 22.74 20.50 3.81
N ALA A 80 23.19 20.19 2.58
CA ALA A 80 23.16 21.14 1.49
C ALA A 80 21.73 21.66 1.33
N ALA A 81 21.60 22.98 1.32
CA ALA A 81 20.34 23.71 1.34
C ALA A 81 19.34 23.20 0.27
N PRO A 82 18.02 23.20 0.54
CA PRO A 82 17.03 22.84 -0.45
C PRO A 82 17.07 23.82 -1.61
N ALA A 83 17.32 23.30 -2.82
CA ALA A 83 17.03 24.03 -4.04
C ALA A 83 15.55 24.42 -4.05
N ALA A 84 15.28 25.70 -4.25
CA ALA A 84 13.93 26.26 -4.35
C ALA A 84 13.09 25.50 -5.40
N PRO A 85 11.76 25.37 -5.20
CA PRO A 85 10.89 24.72 -6.16
C PRO A 85 10.85 25.56 -7.44
N ALA A 86 11.35 24.99 -8.54
CA ALA A 86 11.12 25.50 -9.88
C ALA A 86 9.61 25.48 -10.13
N SER A 87 9.01 26.66 -10.03
CA SER A 87 7.64 26.95 -10.44
C SER A 87 7.48 26.59 -11.92
N GLY A 88 6.38 25.94 -12.24
CA GLY A 88 6.12 25.36 -13.55
C GLY A 88 6.13 26.39 -14.68
N THR A 89 6.38 25.88 -15.90
CA THR A 89 5.88 26.45 -17.16
C THR A 89 5.90 25.34 -18.21
N THR A 90 4.71 24.97 -18.67
CA THR A 90 4.48 24.29 -19.95
C THR A 90 4.90 25.24 -21.09
N PRO A 91 5.56 24.73 -22.14
CA PRO A 91 4.96 24.88 -23.47
C PRO A 91 5.11 23.57 -24.26
N ALA A 92 4.07 23.02 -24.88
CA ALA A 92 3.48 23.48 -26.15
C ALA A 92 4.54 23.75 -27.24
N ARG A 93 4.97 22.69 -27.94
CA ARG A 93 4.95 22.60 -29.41
C ARG A 93 5.17 21.17 -29.89
#